data_AF-A0A6V7L7X7-F1
#
_entry.id   AF-A0A6V7L7X7-F1
#
_cell.length_a   1.000
_cell.length_b   1.000
_cell.length_c   1.000
_cell.angle_alpha   90.00
_cell.angle_beta   90.00
_cell.angle_gamma   90.00
#
_symmetry.space_group_name_H-M   'P 1'
#
loop_
_entity.id
_entity.type
_entity.pdbx_description
1 polymer ?
#
loop_
_entity_poly.entity_id
_entity_poly.type
_entity_poly.pdbx_seq_one_letter_code
_entity_poly.pdbx_strand_id
1 'polypeptide(L)'
;YINTEPETKALPGEWEANLNEFQKILIIRSYRFDRMTFCITSFIIHNVGQRFVEPPVLDIKSAYSDSVAQSPLIFVLSPGVDPASSLLQLAESQGMSHRFVTLSLGQGQAPIATRLIQVGATEGAWVFLANCHLSLSWMPELDKIVETLASTETLHPQF
;
A
#
# COMPACT_ATOMS: atom_id res chain seq x y z
N TYR A 1 34.64 -11.97 10.18
CA TYR A 1 33.75 -11.27 11.15
C TYR A 1 34.18 -9.83 11.43
N ILE A 2 35.49 -9.52 11.47
CA ILE A 2 36.01 -8.18 11.78
C ILE A 2 35.71 -7.15 10.67
N ASN A 3 35.57 -7.60 9.42
CA ASN A 3 35.21 -6.72 8.31
C ASN A 3 33.81 -6.11 8.52
N THR A 4 33.63 -4.83 8.20
CA THR A 4 32.36 -4.11 8.34
C THR A 4 31.27 -4.64 7.41
N GLU A 5 31.65 -5.17 6.24
CA GLU A 5 30.78 -5.63 5.15
C GLU A 5 31.17 -7.06 4.69
N PRO A 6 31.09 -8.05 5.58
CA PRO A 6 31.53 -9.42 5.31
C PRO A 6 30.76 -10.09 4.17
N GLU A 7 29.52 -9.68 3.90
CA GLU A 7 28.67 -10.21 2.83
C GLU A 7 29.17 -9.86 1.43
N THR A 8 30.09 -8.88 1.31
CA THR A 8 30.72 -8.50 0.03
C THR A 8 32.08 -9.17 -0.17
N LYS A 9 32.52 -10.00 0.78
CA LYS A 9 33.83 -10.64 0.75
C LYS A 9 33.69 -12.13 0.46
N ALA A 10 34.66 -12.68 -0.26
CA ALA A 10 34.76 -14.11 -0.45
C ALA A 10 34.86 -14.83 0.90
N LEU A 11 34.13 -15.93 1.03
CA LEU A 11 34.24 -16.82 2.19
C LEU A 11 35.62 -17.51 2.18
N PRO A 12 36.14 -17.85 3.38
CA PRO A 12 37.44 -18.49 3.48
C PRO A 12 37.44 -19.91 2.90
N GLY A 13 38.55 -20.28 2.26
CA GLY A 13 38.81 -21.65 1.79
C GLY A 13 37.78 -22.11 0.76
N GLU A 14 37.34 -23.36 0.91
CA GLU A 14 36.45 -24.00 -0.06
C GLU A 14 34.99 -23.54 0.05
N TRP A 15 34.62 -22.80 1.10
CA TRP A 15 33.24 -22.38 1.31
C TRP A 15 32.74 -21.41 0.23
N GLU A 16 33.64 -20.65 -0.40
CA GLU A 16 33.26 -19.79 -1.51
C GLU A 16 32.81 -20.59 -2.75
N ALA A 17 33.44 -21.73 -2.99
CA ALA A 17 33.18 -22.59 -4.15
C ALA A 17 32.09 -23.65 -3.89
N ASN A 18 31.99 -24.16 -2.66
CA ASN A 18 31.16 -25.31 -2.33
C ASN A 18 29.76 -24.96 -1.82
N LEU A 19 29.49 -23.68 -1.55
CA LEU A 19 28.20 -23.23 -1.01
C LEU A 19 27.44 -22.43 -2.05
N ASN A 20 26.13 -22.67 -2.12
CA ASN A 20 25.23 -21.80 -2.85
C ASN A 20 24.99 -20.48 -2.10
N GLU A 21 24.45 -19.49 -2.80
CA GLU A 21 24.23 -18.14 -2.26
C GLU A 21 23.45 -18.16 -0.93
N PHE A 22 22.38 -18.94 -0.84
CA PHE A 22 21.59 -19.06 0.39
C PHE A 22 22.39 -19.66 1.56
N GLN A 23 23.19 -20.70 1.31
CA GLN A 23 24.08 -21.30 2.29
C GLN A 23 25.17 -20.31 2.75
N LYS A 24 25.70 -19.47 1.85
CA LYS A 24 26.65 -18.40 2.22
C LYS A 24 26.01 -17.40 3.18
N ILE A 25 24.73 -17.06 2.98
CA ILE A 25 23.96 -16.18 3.88
C ILE A 25 23.83 -16.79 5.28
N LEU A 26 23.64 -18.12 5.40
CA LEU A 26 23.57 -18.78 6.71
C LEU A 26 24.86 -18.65 7.52
N ILE A 27 26.01 -18.57 6.86
CA ILE A 27 27.30 -18.29 7.52
C ILE A 27 27.32 -16.86 8.04
N ILE A 28 26.95 -15.87 7.21
CA ILE A 28 26.87 -14.48 7.65
C ILE A 28 25.87 -14.34 8.81
N ARG A 29 24.71 -14.99 8.75
CA ARG A 29 23.70 -15.01 9.82
C ARG A 29 24.27 -15.46 11.16
N SER A 30 25.17 -16.45 11.14
CA SER A 30 25.77 -17.04 12.34
C SER A 30 26.78 -16.11 13.03
N TYR A 31 27.43 -15.21 12.29
CA TYR A 31 28.52 -14.37 12.82
C TYR A 31 28.24 -12.87 12.81
N ARG A 32 27.39 -12.38 11.90
CA ARG A 32 27.07 -10.96 11.65
C ARG A 32 25.61 -10.81 11.25
N PHE A 33 24.72 -11.14 12.20
CA PHE A 33 23.27 -11.02 12.02
C PHE A 33 22.83 -9.60 11.64
N ASP A 34 23.55 -8.57 12.07
CA ASP A 34 23.34 -7.17 11.71
C ASP A 34 23.43 -6.90 10.19
N ARG A 35 24.08 -7.78 9.43
CA ARG A 35 24.23 -7.65 7.97
C ARG A 35 23.17 -8.39 7.17
N MET A 36 22.23 -9.07 7.83
CA MET A 36 21.24 -9.92 7.15
C MET A 36 20.36 -9.16 6.15
N THR A 37 20.01 -7.90 6.42
CA THR A 37 19.25 -7.08 5.47
C THR A 37 19.98 -6.95 4.14
N PHE A 38 21.29 -6.68 4.15
CA PHE A 38 22.08 -6.55 2.92
C PHE A 38 22.21 -7.88 2.17
N CYS A 39 22.42 -8.98 2.90
CA CYS A 39 22.45 -10.33 2.35
C CYS A 39 21.14 -10.68 1.62
N ILE A 40 20.00 -10.45 2.28
CA ILE A 40 18.67 -10.77 1.73
C ILE A 40 18.35 -9.85 0.55
N THR A 41 18.64 -8.56 0.65
CA THR A 41 18.46 -7.61 -0.47
C THR A 41 19.25 -8.06 -1.70
N SER A 42 20.53 -8.41 -1.53
CA SER A 42 21.37 -8.89 -2.64
C SER A 42 20.83 -10.20 -3.23
N PHE A 43 20.41 -11.14 -2.37
CA PHE A 43 19.81 -12.39 -2.79
C PHE A 43 18.54 -12.18 -3.63
N ILE A 44 17.65 -11.28 -3.22
CA ILE A 44 16.44 -10.93 -3.98
C ILE A 44 16.81 -10.30 -5.31
N ILE A 45 17.78 -9.38 -5.33
CA ILE A 45 18.24 -8.75 -6.58
C ILE A 45 18.75 -9.82 -7.56
N HIS A 46 19.58 -10.74 -7.12
CA HIS A 46 20.18 -11.76 -7.99
C HIS A 46 19.17 -12.81 -8.49
N ASN A 47 18.20 -13.20 -7.65
CA ASN A 47 17.31 -14.33 -7.97
C ASN A 47 15.93 -13.90 -8.50
N VAL A 48 15.46 -12.70 -8.16
CA VAL A 48 14.10 -12.22 -8.49
C VAL A 48 14.14 -10.92 -9.31
N GLY A 49 15.08 -10.04 -8.98
CA GLY A 49 15.34 -8.79 -9.71
C GLY A 49 15.28 -7.55 -8.84
N GLN A 50 15.95 -6.48 -9.31
CA GLN A 50 16.15 -5.25 -8.56
C GLN A 50 14.84 -4.55 -8.12
N ARG A 51 13.81 -4.56 -8.98
CA ARG A 51 12.51 -3.94 -8.69
C ARG A 51 11.82 -4.45 -7.42
N PHE A 52 12.21 -5.62 -6.89
CA PHE A 52 11.60 -6.23 -5.71
C PHE A 52 12.20 -5.75 -4.38
N VAL A 53 13.27 -4.95 -4.43
CA VAL A 53 13.85 -4.28 -3.26
C VAL A 53 13.72 -2.76 -3.32
N GLU A 54 13.20 -2.24 -4.43
CA GLU A 54 12.93 -0.82 -4.62
C GLU A 54 11.51 -0.50 -4.15
N PRO A 55 11.30 0.60 -3.41
CA PRO A 55 9.96 1.03 -3.06
C PRO A 55 9.18 1.37 -4.33
N PRO A 56 7.93 0.87 -4.48
CA PRO A 56 7.12 1.21 -5.64
C PRO A 56 6.80 2.71 -5.65
N VAL A 57 6.82 3.31 -6.83
CA VAL A 57 6.31 4.68 -7.00
C VAL A 57 4.80 4.63 -6.83
N LEU A 58 4.25 5.52 -5.99
CA LEU A 58 2.81 5.64 -5.84
C LEU A 58 2.19 6.13 -7.16
N ASP A 59 1.46 5.26 -7.85
CA ASP A 59 0.69 5.59 -9.04
C ASP A 59 -0.80 5.40 -8.77
N ILE A 60 -1.45 6.50 -8.37
CA ILE A 60 -2.89 6.52 -8.06
C ILE A 60 -3.71 6.20 -9.32
N LYS A 61 -3.24 6.58 -10.50
CA LYS A 61 -3.95 6.34 -11.76
C LYS A 61 -3.92 4.85 -12.11
N SER A 62 -2.78 4.19 -11.94
CA SER A 62 -2.68 2.73 -12.12
C SER A 62 -3.57 2.01 -11.11
N ALA A 63 -3.52 2.40 -9.83
CA ALA A 63 -4.36 1.81 -8.80
C ALA A 63 -5.86 1.98 -9.10
N TYR A 64 -6.28 3.13 -9.61
CA TYR A 64 -7.65 3.37 -10.06
C TYR A 64 -8.03 2.48 -11.26
N SER A 65 -7.15 2.35 -12.26
CA SER A 65 -7.41 1.52 -13.44
C SER A 65 -7.59 0.03 -13.11
N ASP A 66 -6.93 -0.44 -12.05
CA ASP A 66 -7.04 -1.83 -11.58
C ASP A 66 -8.15 -2.02 -10.53
N SER A 67 -8.84 -0.93 -10.14
CA SER A 67 -9.89 -0.94 -9.12
C SER A 67 -11.29 -1.18 -9.70
N VAL A 68 -12.22 -1.51 -8.80
CA VAL A 68 -13.65 -1.67 -9.11
C VAL A 68 -14.47 -0.99 -8.00
N ALA A 69 -15.67 -0.51 -8.33
CA ALA A 69 -16.54 0.23 -7.41
C ALA A 69 -16.85 -0.55 -6.11
N GLN A 70 -16.88 -1.88 -6.18
CA GLN A 70 -17.12 -2.78 -5.05
C GLN A 70 -15.97 -2.84 -4.04
N SER A 71 -14.76 -2.44 -4.42
CA SER A 71 -13.55 -2.59 -3.63
C SER A 71 -12.88 -1.24 -3.41
N PRO A 72 -13.02 -0.62 -2.23
CA PRO A 72 -12.43 0.68 -1.93
C PRO A 72 -10.91 0.68 -2.02
N LEU A 73 -10.34 1.81 -2.47
CA LEU A 73 -8.89 2.04 -2.42
C LEU A 73 -8.48 2.56 -1.03
N ILE A 74 -7.47 1.91 -0.43
CA ILE A 74 -6.92 2.30 0.87
C ILE A 74 -5.56 2.95 0.68
N PHE A 75 -5.43 4.20 1.12
CA PHE A 75 -4.17 4.95 1.10
C PHE A 75 -3.50 4.91 2.46
N VAL A 76 -2.38 4.21 2.58
CA VAL A 76 -1.55 4.21 3.79
C VAL A 76 -0.48 5.28 3.64
N LEU A 77 -0.57 6.31 4.48
CA LEU A 77 0.26 7.50 4.37
C LEU A 77 1.37 7.49 5.42
N SER A 78 2.56 7.93 5.01
CA SER A 78 3.60 8.32 5.94
C SER A 78 3.34 9.75 6.46
N PRO A 79 3.79 10.11 7.68
CA PRO A 79 3.65 11.46 8.19
C PRO A 79 4.15 12.52 7.20
N GLY A 80 3.35 13.56 6.97
CA GLY A 80 3.69 14.66 6.05
C GLY A 80 3.36 14.42 4.58
N VAL A 81 2.79 13.27 4.21
CA VAL A 81 2.29 12.99 2.85
C VAL A 81 0.77 13.11 2.82
N ASP A 82 0.24 13.92 1.90
CA ASP A 82 -1.20 14.08 1.66
C ASP A 82 -1.54 13.78 0.18
N PRO A 83 -2.37 12.76 -0.11
CA PRO A 83 -2.74 12.37 -1.47
C PRO A 83 -3.84 13.24 -2.08
N ALA A 84 -4.45 14.17 -1.32
CA ALA A 84 -5.65 14.89 -1.74
C ALA A 84 -5.47 15.65 -3.07
N SER A 85 -4.33 16.31 -3.26
CA SER A 85 -4.05 17.07 -4.50
C SER A 85 -3.95 16.15 -5.72
N SER A 86 -3.25 15.02 -5.60
CA SER A 86 -3.11 14.02 -6.66
C SER A 86 -4.46 13.34 -6.98
N LEU A 87 -5.29 13.09 -5.96
CA LEU A 87 -6.64 12.55 -6.14
C LEU A 87 -7.56 13.55 -6.85
N LEU A 88 -7.48 14.84 -6.52
CA LEU A 88 -8.25 15.88 -7.19
C LEU A 88 -7.88 16.00 -8.67
N GLN A 89 -6.57 15.97 -9.00
CA GLN A 89 -6.09 15.94 -10.38
C GLN A 89 -6.56 14.69 -11.13
N LEU A 90 -6.58 13.54 -10.46
CA LEU A 90 -7.13 12.31 -11.04
C LEU A 90 -8.63 12.48 -11.34
N ALA A 91 -9.42 12.97 -10.38
CA ALA A 91 -10.84 13.22 -10.55
C ALA A 91 -11.11 14.19 -11.72
N GLU A 92 -10.32 15.25 -11.87
CA GLU A 92 -10.36 16.15 -13.03
C GLU A 92 -10.10 15.42 -14.35
N SER A 93 -9.06 14.59 -14.40
CA SER A 93 -8.73 13.82 -15.60
C SER A 93 -9.81 12.80 -15.99
N GLN A 94 -10.61 12.32 -15.04
CA GLN A 94 -11.70 11.37 -15.25
C GLN A 94 -13.07 12.05 -15.41
N GLY A 95 -13.13 13.39 -15.41
CA GLY A 95 -14.41 14.13 -15.48
C GLY A 95 -15.31 13.92 -14.26
N MET A 96 -14.70 13.62 -13.11
CA MET A 96 -15.35 13.31 -11.85
C MET A 96 -15.28 14.47 -10.83
N SER A 97 -14.64 15.60 -11.15
CA SER A 97 -14.47 16.73 -10.23
C SER A 97 -15.77 17.22 -9.59
N HIS A 98 -16.87 17.27 -10.36
CA HIS A 98 -18.18 17.72 -9.85
C HIS A 98 -18.88 16.68 -8.97
N ARG A 99 -18.40 15.43 -8.98
CA ARG A 99 -18.89 14.30 -8.20
C ARG A 99 -17.79 13.71 -7.30
N PHE A 100 -16.78 14.50 -6.95
CA PHE A 100 -15.72 14.14 -6.02
C PHE A 100 -15.97 14.84 -4.69
N VAL A 101 -16.28 14.06 -3.65
CA VAL A 101 -16.57 14.56 -2.31
C VAL A 101 -15.47 14.12 -1.35
N THR A 102 -14.92 15.07 -0.61
CA THR A 102 -13.90 14.81 0.41
C THR A 102 -14.46 15.09 1.80
N LEU A 103 -14.18 14.19 2.74
CA LEU A 103 -14.54 14.34 4.15
C LEU A 103 -13.36 13.92 5.04
N SER A 104 -12.92 14.79 5.95
CA SER A 104 -11.98 14.40 7.00
C SER A 104 -12.74 13.80 8.19
N LEU A 105 -12.41 12.56 8.55
CA LEU A 105 -13.01 11.89 9.69
C LEU A 105 -12.45 12.44 11.00
N GLY A 106 -13.36 12.84 11.87
CA GLY A 106 -13.11 13.32 13.22
C GLY A 106 -14.33 13.07 14.09
N GLN A 107 -14.38 13.70 15.27
CA GLN A 107 -15.51 13.54 16.17
C GLN A 107 -16.83 13.97 15.49
N GLY A 108 -17.82 13.08 15.46
CA GLY A 108 -19.15 13.35 14.90
C GLY A 108 -19.29 13.27 13.37
N GLN A 109 -18.23 12.93 12.64
CA GLN A 109 -18.28 12.87 11.16
C GLN A 109 -18.77 11.52 10.60
N ALA A 110 -18.75 10.46 11.41
CA ALA A 110 -19.15 9.12 11.00
C ALA A 110 -20.54 9.05 10.33
N PRO A 111 -21.62 9.66 10.87
CA PRO A 111 -22.93 9.63 10.21
C PRO A 111 -22.95 10.32 8.84
N ILE A 112 -22.14 11.37 8.67
CA ILE A 112 -22.01 12.08 7.39
C ILE A 112 -21.26 11.20 6.40
N ALA A 113 -20.18 10.55 6.82
CA ALA A 113 -19.43 9.60 6.00
C ALA A 113 -20.31 8.45 5.50
N THR A 114 -21.08 7.80 6.39
CA THR A 114 -22.02 6.73 6.02
C THR A 114 -23.01 7.21 4.96
N ARG A 115 -23.58 8.41 5.13
CA ARG A 115 -24.52 8.98 4.16
C ARG A 115 -23.87 9.28 2.81
N LEU A 116 -22.65 9.84 2.82
CA LEU A 116 -21.92 10.14 1.59
C LEU A 116 -21.62 8.87 0.80
N ILE A 117 -21.21 7.79 1.47
CA ILE A 117 -20.98 6.48 0.82
C ILE A 117 -22.29 5.97 0.19
N GLN A 118 -23.40 6.00 0.93
CA GLN A 118 -24.69 5.52 0.42
C GLN A 118 -25.17 6.30 -0.82
N VAL A 119 -25.09 7.63 -0.76
CA VAL A 119 -25.48 8.49 -1.89
C VAL A 119 -24.52 8.29 -3.06
N GLY A 120 -23.22 8.28 -2.80
CA GLY A 120 -22.20 8.06 -3.83
C GLY A 120 -22.35 6.71 -4.54
N ALA A 121 -22.65 5.65 -3.79
CA ALA A 121 -22.93 4.32 -4.32
C ALA A 121 -24.11 4.30 -5.29
N THR A 122 -25.11 5.17 -5.09
CA THR A 122 -26.28 5.30 -5.98
C THR A 122 -26.08 6.26 -7.15
N GLU A 123 -25.35 7.36 -6.94
CA GLU A 123 -25.20 8.45 -7.92
C GLU A 123 -23.90 8.36 -8.74
N GLY A 124 -23.00 7.44 -8.37
CA GLY A 124 -21.68 7.32 -8.97
C GLY A 124 -20.78 8.49 -8.61
N ALA A 125 -20.70 8.84 -7.33
CA ALA A 125 -19.84 9.91 -6.83
C ALA A 125 -18.69 9.35 -5.99
N TRP A 126 -17.49 9.84 -6.23
CA TRP A 126 -16.29 9.42 -5.51
C TRP A 126 -16.27 10.04 -4.12
N VAL A 127 -16.10 9.21 -3.10
CA VAL A 127 -16.04 9.63 -1.70
C VAL A 127 -14.64 9.39 -1.15
N PHE A 128 -13.89 10.46 -0.91
CA PHE A 128 -12.59 10.40 -0.27
C PHE A 128 -12.72 10.69 1.23
N LEU A 129 -12.42 9.68 2.06
CA LEU A 129 -12.39 9.80 3.51
C LEU A 129 -10.94 9.98 3.97
N ALA A 130 -10.61 11.17 4.48
CA ALA A 130 -9.31 11.45 5.07
C ALA A 130 -9.31 11.14 6.57
N ASN A 131 -8.12 10.88 7.13
CA ASN A 131 -7.92 10.70 8.58
C ASN A 131 -8.78 9.60 9.22
N CYS A 132 -9.09 8.51 8.49
CA CYS A 132 -9.90 7.39 9.00
C CYS A 132 -9.40 6.81 10.33
N HIS A 133 -8.08 6.83 10.56
CA HIS A 133 -7.44 6.38 11.79
C HIS A 133 -7.88 7.16 13.04
N LEU A 134 -8.47 8.35 12.90
CA LEU A 134 -9.03 9.13 14.02
C LEU A 134 -10.44 8.69 14.42
N SER A 135 -11.10 7.82 13.65
CA SER A 135 -12.47 7.36 13.89
C SER A 135 -12.54 5.86 14.16
N LEU A 136 -11.69 5.38 15.08
CA LEU A 136 -11.54 3.94 15.38
C LEU A 136 -12.84 3.25 15.79
N SER A 137 -13.73 3.95 16.52
CA SER A 137 -15.02 3.38 16.96
C SER A 137 -15.99 3.12 15.80
N TRP A 138 -15.82 3.79 14.67
CA TRP A 138 -16.67 3.63 13.48
C TRP A 138 -16.10 2.64 12.46
N MET A 139 -14.82 2.26 12.55
CA MET A 139 -14.20 1.31 11.62
C MET A 139 -14.95 -0.02 11.48
N PRO A 140 -15.50 -0.63 12.55
CA PRO A 140 -16.31 -1.85 12.41
C PRO A 140 -17.64 -1.65 11.66
N GLU A 141 -18.17 -0.43 11.64
CA GLU A 141 -19.35 -0.09 10.84
C GLU A 141 -18.96 0.14 9.37
N LEU A 142 -17.86 0.85 9.12
CA LEU A 142 -17.30 1.02 7.78
C LEU A 142 -17.00 -0.32 7.11
N ASP A 143 -16.44 -1.28 7.84
CA ASP A 143 -16.19 -2.65 7.36
C ASP A 143 -17.47 -3.32 6.83
N LYS A 144 -18.55 -3.27 7.62
CA LYS A 144 -19.87 -3.79 7.21
C LYS A 144 -20.45 -3.05 5.99
N ILE A 145 -20.24 -1.74 5.90
CA ILE A 145 -20.66 -0.95 4.74
C ILE A 145 -19.93 -1.47 3.49
N VAL A 146 -18.62 -1.70 3.57
CA VAL A 146 -17.80 -2.22 2.47
C VAL A 146 -18.22 -3.64 2.07
N GLU A 147 -18.47 -4.53 3.03
CA GLU A 147 -19.01 -5.88 2.75
C GLU A 147 -20.37 -5.81 2.01
N THR A 148 -21.21 -4.86 2.38
CA THR A 148 -22.50 -4.63 1.71
C THR A 148 -22.30 -4.14 0.28
N LEU A 149 -21.38 -3.19 0.05
CA LEU A 149 -21.05 -2.70 -1.29
C LEU A 149 -20.53 -3.83 -2.18
N ALA A 150 -19.68 -4.71 -1.64
CA ALA A 150 -19.10 -5.82 -2.39
C ALA A 150 -20.14 -6.86 -2.86
N SER A 151 -21.24 -6.99 -2.13
CA SER A 151 -22.34 -7.91 -2.45
C SER A 151 -23.50 -7.26 -3.22
N THR A 152 -23.44 -5.94 -3.47
CA THR A 152 -24.52 -5.19 -4.12
C THR A 152 -24.41 -5.27 -5.65
N GLU A 153 -25.39 -5.89 -6.30
CA GLU A 153 -25.45 -6.00 -7.78
C GLU A 153 -25.77 -4.68 -8.49
N THR A 154 -26.43 -3.75 -7.79
CA THR A 154 -26.92 -2.48 -8.35
C THR A 154 -25.99 -1.28 -8.05
N LEU A 155 -24.73 -1.53 -7.68
CA LEU A 155 -23.78 -0.47 -7.38
C LEU A 155 -23.50 0.34 -8.65
N HIS A 156 -23.50 1.68 -8.54
CA HIS A 156 -23.24 2.52 -9.70
C HIS A 156 -21.81 2.27 -10.23
N PRO A 157 -21.59 1.96 -11.53
CA PRO A 157 -20.28 1.58 -12.04
C PRO A 157 -19.17 2.63 -11.93
N GLN A 158 -19.56 3.92 -11.78
CA GLN A 158 -18.62 5.04 -11.60
C GLN A 158 -18.35 5.39 -10.12
N PHE A 159 -18.96 4.69 -9.16
CA PHE A 159 -18.70 4.91 -7.74
C PHE A 159 -17.24 4.61 -7.39
#